data_AF-A0A2R7JQX5-F1
#
_entry.id   AF-A0A2R7JQX5-F1
#
_cell.length_a   1.000
_cell.length_b   1.000
_cell.length_c   1.000
_cell.angle_alpha   90.00
_cell.angle_beta   90.00
_cell.angle_gamma   90.00
#
_symmetry.space_group_name_H-M   'P 1'
#
loop_
_entity.id
_entity.type
_entity.pdbx_description
1 polymer ?
#
loop_
_entity_poly.entity_id
_entity_poly.type
_entity_poly.pdbx_seq_one_letter_code
_entity_poly.pdbx_strand_id
1 'polypeptide(L)'
;MQSSAVQARTASASRAGNRTGLPDGLKAGLEGLSGLSMDAVRVHYGSARPAQIAALAYADGTDIHLAPGQERHLPHEAWHVVQ
;
A
#
# COMPACT_ATOMS: atom_id res chain seq x y z
N MET A 1 20.83 35.05 18.85
CA MET A 1 19.49 35.21 18.23
C MET A 1 19.59 34.61 16.82
N GLN A 2 18.95 33.53 16.40
CA GLN A 2 17.99 32.61 16.99
C GLN A 2 18.27 31.22 16.39
N SER A 3 18.29 30.19 17.23
CA SER A 3 18.28 28.78 16.82
C SER A 3 16.83 28.39 16.55
N SER A 4 16.52 27.83 15.38
CA SER A 4 15.18 27.28 15.10
C SER A 4 15.31 25.86 14.54
N ALA A 5 14.68 24.97 15.29
CA ALA A 5 14.75 23.52 15.26
C ALA A 5 14.48 22.89 13.89
N VAL A 6 15.29 21.87 13.60
CA VAL A 6 14.98 20.78 12.66
C VAL A 6 13.60 20.24 12.99
N GLN A 7 12.65 20.45 12.09
CA GLN A 7 11.29 19.94 12.21
C GLN A 7 11.28 18.47 11.76
N ALA A 8 11.86 17.60 12.59
CA ALA A 8 11.66 16.17 12.49
C ALA A 8 10.24 15.85 12.97
N ARG A 9 9.29 15.96 12.06
CA ARG A 9 7.95 15.38 12.23
C ARG A 9 8.10 13.87 12.14
N THR A 10 8.58 13.26 13.21
CA THR A 10 8.63 11.82 13.35
C THR A 10 7.21 11.26 13.25
N ALA A 11 7.07 10.32 12.32
CA ALA A 11 5.85 9.63 11.96
C ALA A 11 5.03 9.22 13.18
N SER A 12 3.85 9.82 13.32
CA SER A 12 2.78 9.31 14.17
C SER A 12 1.63 8.86 13.27
N ALA A 13 1.92 7.92 12.37
CA ALA A 13 0.94 7.05 11.73
C ALA A 13 1.39 5.64 12.09
N SER A 14 0.66 4.79 12.80
CA SER A 14 -0.70 4.81 13.31
C SER A 14 -0.74 3.76 14.43
N ARG A 15 -1.18 4.12 15.64
CA ARG A 15 -1.45 3.14 16.72
C ARG A 15 -2.71 2.32 16.47
N ALA A 16 -3.44 2.61 15.40
CA ALA A 16 -4.43 1.74 14.81
C ALA A 16 -3.71 0.74 13.91
N GLY A 17 -3.76 -0.55 14.24
CA GLY A 17 -3.11 -1.60 13.45
C GLY A 17 -3.49 -1.54 11.96
N ASN A 18 -2.55 -1.94 11.11
CA ASN A 18 -2.73 -1.99 9.66
C ASN A 18 -3.83 -2.99 9.29
N ARG A 19 -4.89 -2.48 8.62
CA ARG A 19 -6.06 -3.25 8.17
C ARG A 19 -6.16 -3.33 6.64
N THR A 20 -5.10 -2.95 5.94
CA THR A 20 -5.12 -2.82 4.49
C THR A 20 -4.89 -4.15 3.78
N GLY A 21 -4.28 -5.12 4.48
CA GLY A 21 -3.74 -6.32 3.88
C GLY A 21 -2.31 -6.14 3.33
N LEU A 22 -1.78 -4.92 3.28
CA LEU A 22 -0.37 -4.69 2.94
C LEU A 22 0.53 -5.10 4.11
N PRO A 23 1.73 -5.65 3.85
CA PRO A 23 2.79 -5.73 4.84
C PRO A 23 3.15 -4.34 5.39
N ASP A 24 3.41 -4.22 6.69
CA ASP A 24 3.65 -2.92 7.35
C ASP A 24 4.81 -2.14 6.72
N GLY A 25 5.91 -2.83 6.38
CA GLY A 25 7.06 -2.21 5.73
C GLY A 25 6.74 -1.68 4.33
N LEU A 26 5.89 -2.39 3.58
CA LEU A 26 5.44 -1.95 2.26
C LEU A 26 4.53 -0.73 2.38
N LYS A 27 3.55 -0.77 3.30
CA LYS A 27 2.66 0.37 3.58
C LYS A 27 3.47 1.60 3.95
N ALA A 28 4.34 1.49 4.96
CA ALA A 28 5.16 2.60 5.42
C ALA A 28 6.08 3.15 4.32
N GLY A 29 6.67 2.28 3.50
CA GLY A 29 7.50 2.68 2.36
C GLY A 29 6.71 3.47 1.31
N LEU A 30 5.52 3.00 0.93
CA LEU A 30 4.67 3.67 -0.05
C LEU A 30 4.16 5.03 0.47
N GLU A 31 3.72 5.09 1.72
CA GLU A 31 3.28 6.36 2.35
C GLU A 31 4.44 7.36 2.46
N GLY A 32 5.63 6.88 2.81
CA GLY A 32 6.84 7.71 2.92
C GLY A 32 7.30 8.29 1.56
N LEU A 33 7.16 7.52 0.48
CA LEU A 33 7.57 7.95 -0.86
C LEU A 33 6.52 8.83 -1.56
N SER A 34 5.23 8.52 -1.39
CA SER A 34 4.13 9.23 -2.07
C SER A 34 3.60 10.43 -1.30
N GLY A 35 3.72 10.44 0.04
CA GLY A 35 3.02 11.41 0.90
C GLY A 35 1.51 11.17 1.01
N LEU A 36 0.99 10.08 0.44
CA LEU A 36 -0.42 9.70 0.47
C LEU A 36 -0.66 8.60 1.52
N SER A 37 -1.83 8.61 2.15
CA SER A 37 -2.23 7.53 3.06
C SER A 37 -2.69 6.30 2.29
N MET A 38 -2.27 5.12 2.75
CA MET A 38 -2.65 3.83 2.19
C MET A 38 -3.77 3.15 3.00
N ASP A 39 -4.34 3.81 4.01
CA ASP A 39 -5.30 3.18 4.95
C ASP A 39 -6.60 2.69 4.30
N ALA A 40 -6.95 3.27 3.14
CA ALA A 40 -8.09 2.87 2.34
C ALA A 40 -7.84 1.60 1.52
N VAL A 41 -6.57 1.19 1.32
CA VAL A 41 -6.23 0.03 0.49
C VAL A 41 -6.79 -1.26 1.06
N ARG A 42 -7.27 -2.14 0.19
CA ARG A 42 -7.73 -3.49 0.51
C ARG A 42 -7.08 -4.50 -0.42
N VAL A 43 -6.26 -5.37 0.14
CA VAL A 43 -5.62 -6.47 -0.61
C VAL A 43 -6.47 -7.73 -0.52
N HIS A 44 -6.87 -8.24 -1.68
CA HIS A 44 -7.61 -9.47 -1.88
C HIS A 44 -6.67 -10.56 -2.37
N TYR A 45 -6.10 -11.30 -1.43
CA TYR A 45 -5.23 -12.46 -1.69
C TYR A 45 -6.04 -13.65 -2.24
N GLY A 46 -5.43 -14.43 -3.13
CA GLY A 46 -6.07 -15.62 -3.69
C GLY A 46 -7.36 -15.34 -4.46
N SER A 47 -7.49 -14.13 -5.01
CA SER A 47 -8.69 -13.70 -5.70
C SER A 47 -8.86 -14.43 -7.05
N ALA A 48 -10.07 -14.87 -7.35
CA ALA A 48 -10.42 -15.42 -8.67
C ALA A 48 -10.61 -14.35 -9.75
N ARG A 49 -10.64 -13.05 -9.39
CA ARG A 49 -10.95 -11.95 -10.32
C ARG A 49 -9.88 -11.76 -11.41
N PRO A 50 -8.57 -11.77 -11.13
CA PRO A 50 -7.56 -11.57 -12.17
C PRO A 50 -7.68 -12.56 -13.33
N ALA A 51 -8.00 -13.83 -13.05
CA ALA A 51 -8.18 -14.86 -14.06
C ALA A 51 -9.32 -14.57 -15.06
N GLN A 52 -10.32 -13.79 -14.67
CA GLN A 52 -11.47 -13.44 -15.52
C GLN A 52 -11.08 -12.51 -16.68
N ILE A 53 -9.97 -11.78 -16.53
CA ILE A 53 -9.43 -10.86 -17.53
C ILE A 53 -8.01 -11.26 -17.98
N ALA A 54 -7.66 -12.53 -17.79
CA ALA A 54 -6.34 -13.08 -18.12
C ALA A 54 -5.15 -12.32 -17.48
N ALA A 55 -5.33 -11.83 -16.25
CA ALA A 55 -4.31 -11.15 -15.45
C ALA A 55 -3.84 -12.04 -14.27
N LEU A 56 -2.64 -11.74 -13.76
CA LEU A 56 -2.10 -12.36 -12.54
C LEU A 56 -2.41 -11.56 -11.28
N ALA A 57 -2.50 -10.25 -11.41
CA ALA A 57 -2.87 -9.29 -10.37
C ALA A 57 -3.35 -8.00 -11.05
N TYR A 58 -4.09 -7.16 -10.31
CA TYR A 58 -4.39 -5.79 -10.72
C TYR A 58 -4.80 -4.92 -9.53
N ALA A 59 -4.64 -3.60 -9.67
CA ALA A 59 -5.28 -2.60 -8.83
C ALA A 59 -6.49 -1.95 -9.53
N ASP A 60 -7.56 -1.72 -8.78
CA ASP A 60 -8.76 -0.99 -9.19
C ASP A 60 -9.12 0.01 -8.08
N GLY A 61 -8.71 1.26 -8.26
CA GLY A 61 -8.74 2.27 -7.19
C GLY A 61 -7.90 1.83 -5.98
N THR A 62 -8.55 1.62 -4.84
CA THR A 62 -7.90 1.18 -3.59
C THR A 62 -7.92 -0.34 -3.39
N ASP A 63 -8.55 -1.09 -4.28
CA ASP A 63 -8.63 -2.54 -4.20
C ASP A 63 -7.51 -3.19 -5.02
N ILE A 64 -6.74 -4.08 -4.40
CA ILE A 64 -5.68 -4.85 -5.06
C ILE A 64 -6.10 -6.31 -5.08
N HIS A 65 -6.18 -6.91 -6.25
CA HIS A 65 -6.50 -8.32 -6.42
C HIS A 65 -5.27 -9.11 -6.85
N LEU A 66 -4.91 -10.15 -6.09
CA LEU A 66 -3.80 -11.06 -6.41
C LEU A 66 -4.36 -12.45 -6.68
N ALA A 67 -4.02 -13.05 -7.82
CA ALA A 67 -4.36 -14.45 -8.06
C ALA A 67 -3.62 -15.37 -7.06
N PRO A 68 -4.12 -16.61 -6.83
CA PRO A 68 -3.44 -17.56 -5.94
C PRO A 68 -1.97 -17.76 -6.31
N GLY A 69 -1.06 -17.55 -5.35
CA GLY A 69 0.39 -17.70 -5.54
C GLY A 69 1.07 -16.56 -6.30
N GLN A 70 0.38 -15.43 -6.53
CA GLN A 70 0.89 -14.28 -7.26
C GLN A 70 1.23 -13.08 -6.35
N GLU A 71 1.46 -13.31 -5.06
CA GLU A 71 1.70 -12.27 -4.05
C GLU A 71 2.93 -11.40 -4.33
N ARG A 72 3.88 -11.94 -5.11
CA ARG A 72 5.06 -11.21 -5.60
C ARG A 72 4.72 -9.95 -6.41
N HIS A 73 3.50 -9.84 -6.96
CA HIS A 73 3.06 -8.65 -7.69
C HIS A 73 2.57 -7.53 -6.78
N LEU A 74 2.34 -7.80 -5.49
CA LEU A 74 1.77 -6.83 -4.56
C LEU A 74 2.52 -5.48 -4.52
N PRO A 75 3.87 -5.43 -4.46
CA PRO A 75 4.56 -4.14 -4.49
C PRO A 75 4.30 -3.34 -5.77
N HIS A 76 4.15 -4.01 -6.92
CA HIS A 76 3.86 -3.36 -8.19
C HIS A 76 2.43 -2.80 -8.21
N GLU A 77 1.44 -3.61 -7.82
CA GLU A 77 0.05 -3.15 -7.78
C GLU A 77 -0.18 -2.05 -6.73
N ALA A 78 0.48 -2.15 -5.59
CA ALA A 78 0.37 -1.14 -4.53
C ALA A 78 1.00 0.20 -4.95
N TRP A 79 1.99 0.21 -5.85
CA TRP A 79 2.50 1.44 -6.43
C TRP A 79 1.48 2.11 -7.37
N HIS A 80 0.69 1.34 -8.12
CA HIS A 80 -0.37 1.90 -8.97
C HIS A 80 -1.43 2.69 -8.19
N VAL A 81 -1.63 2.38 -6.90
CA VAL A 81 -2.61 3.09 -6.05
C VAL A 81 -2.19 4.54 -5.74
N VAL A 82 -0.88 4.82 -5.71
CA VAL A 82 -0.35 6.14 -5.31
C VAL A 82 0.12 7.00 -6.49
N GLN A 83 -0.11 6.54 -7.72
CA GLN A 83 0.26 7.26 -8.95
C GLN A 83 -0.89 8.12 -9.51
#